data_AF-A0A259HA13-F1
#
_entry.id   AF-A0A259HA13-F1
#
_cell.length_a   1.000
_cell.length_b   1.000
_cell.length_c   1.000
_cell.angle_alpha   90.00
_cell.angle_beta   90.00
_cell.angle_gamma   90.00
#
_symmetry.space_group_name_H-M   'P 1'
#
loop_
_entity.id
_entity.type
_entity.pdbx_description
1 polymer ?
#
loop_
_entity_poly.entity_id
_entity_poly.type
_entity_poly.pdbx_seq_one_letter_code
_entity_poly.pdbx_strand_id
1 'polypeptide(L)'
;MKKIVLLSVVASTMIMAGGDIVPVAAPAAPVEVSGWDFSGNAVVFYQTDDTTWITSRGVTSPVDNSLFSQGASAADAGFQLRAVNKDVFAGIGAGMEVSGLATLGLENWMVSDVMQSVDGTSIDNVISGGWISQLYVTYGVNNTSLKAGRQELPQSLSPFAYSEDWNVFKNTFDSVLLVNTDIPDTTLVGAYVYRANANGMHANMQDFNNLNDQDAVYMLTAQNKSIEPSEKPKESI
;
A
#
# COMPACT_ATOMS: atom_id res chain seq x y z
N MET A 1 -25.44 -7.03 18.62
CA MET A 1 -24.79 -6.93 17.30
C MET A 1 -25.79 -6.36 16.31
N LYS A 2 -25.64 -5.09 15.88
CA LYS A 2 -26.45 -4.48 14.81
C LYS A 2 -25.48 -4.11 13.69
N LYS A 3 -25.49 -4.87 12.59
CA LYS A 3 -24.77 -4.50 11.36
C LYS A 3 -25.79 -3.84 10.44
N ILE A 4 -25.63 -2.54 10.24
CA ILE A 4 -26.35 -1.76 9.23
C ILE A 4 -25.61 -2.00 7.91
N VAL A 5 -26.32 -2.55 6.93
CA VAL A 5 -25.88 -2.71 5.55
C VAL A 5 -26.31 -1.46 4.80
N LEU A 6 -25.37 -0.70 4.24
CA LEU A 6 -25.67 0.42 3.35
C LEU A 6 -25.65 -0.05 1.89
N LEU A 7 -26.72 0.31 1.19
CA LEU A 7 -27.20 -0.14 -0.11
C LEU A 7 -26.24 0.17 -1.27
N SER A 8 -26.08 -0.80 -2.18
CA SER A 8 -25.44 -0.61 -3.48
C SER A 8 -26.36 0.18 -4.44
N VAL A 9 -25.73 1.06 -5.21
CA VAL A 9 -26.36 1.88 -6.27
C VAL A 9 -26.94 0.96 -7.35
N VAL A 10 -28.26 1.01 -7.51
CA VAL A 10 -28.97 0.35 -8.60
C VAL A 10 -28.69 1.10 -9.89
N ALA A 11 -28.19 0.38 -10.90
CA ALA A 11 -27.99 0.87 -12.25
C ALA A 11 -29.32 1.39 -12.83
N SER A 12 -29.34 2.68 -13.19
CA SER A 12 -30.43 3.32 -13.93
C SER A 12 -30.66 2.60 -15.26
N THR A 13 -31.75 1.85 -15.39
CA THR A 13 -32.26 1.42 -16.69
C THR A 13 -33.09 2.55 -17.28
N MET A 14 -32.80 2.87 -18.54
CA MET A 14 -33.50 3.87 -19.33
C MET A 14 -34.99 3.51 -19.41
N ILE A 15 -35.86 4.43 -18.99
CA ILE A 15 -37.30 4.35 -19.23
C ILE A 15 -37.55 4.93 -20.64
N MET A 16 -37.73 4.05 -21.62
CA MET A 16 -38.38 4.39 -22.88
C MET A 16 -39.89 4.18 -22.71
N ALA A 17 -40.66 5.22 -23.02
CA ALA A 17 -42.11 5.23 -22.93
C ALA A 17 -42.76 4.35 -24.02
N GLY A 18 -43.68 3.48 -23.62
CA GLY A 18 -44.62 2.82 -24.53
C GLY A 18 -45.03 1.40 -24.12
N GLY A 19 -46.23 1.25 -23.56
CA GLY A 19 -47.13 0.09 -23.72
C GLY A 19 -46.74 -1.26 -23.11
N ASP A 20 -47.47 -1.66 -22.06
CA ASP A 20 -47.73 -3.00 -21.53
C ASP A 20 -46.91 -4.21 -22.02
N ILE A 21 -46.01 -4.68 -21.16
CA ILE A 21 -45.91 -6.09 -20.72
C ILE A 21 -45.15 -6.12 -19.40
N VAL A 22 -45.80 -6.56 -18.32
CA VAL A 22 -45.13 -6.83 -17.02
C VAL A 22 -44.26 -8.07 -17.22
N PRO A 23 -42.92 -7.98 -17.16
CA PRO A 23 -42.10 -9.17 -17.14
C PRO A 23 -42.30 -9.82 -15.77
N VAL A 24 -42.75 -11.08 -15.75
CA VAL A 24 -42.62 -11.91 -14.55
C VAL A 24 -41.14 -11.95 -14.23
N ALA A 25 -40.74 -11.27 -13.16
CA ALA A 25 -39.37 -11.25 -12.70
C ALA A 25 -38.95 -12.70 -12.41
N ALA A 26 -38.05 -13.22 -13.24
CA ALA A 26 -37.34 -14.45 -12.92
C ALA A 26 -36.71 -14.27 -11.52
N PRO A 27 -36.74 -15.29 -10.65
CA PRO A 27 -36.03 -15.20 -9.38
C PRO A 27 -34.58 -14.83 -9.69
N ALA A 28 -34.15 -13.68 -9.16
CA ALA A 28 -32.78 -13.22 -9.34
C ALA A 28 -31.85 -14.37 -8.93
N ALA A 29 -31.04 -14.85 -9.88
CA ALA A 29 -30.01 -15.83 -9.56
C ALA A 29 -29.21 -15.30 -8.37
N PRO A 30 -28.84 -16.14 -7.39
CA PRO A 30 -27.99 -15.71 -6.30
C PRO A 30 -26.75 -15.07 -6.92
N VAL A 31 -26.49 -13.80 -6.57
CA VAL A 31 -25.29 -13.10 -6.99
C VAL A 31 -24.13 -13.88 -6.41
N GLU A 32 -23.39 -14.61 -7.25
CA GLU A 32 -22.12 -15.22 -6.92
C GLU A 32 -21.19 -14.09 -6.45
N VAL A 33 -21.11 -13.89 -5.14
CA VAL A 33 -20.12 -13.00 -4.53
C VAL A 33 -18.77 -13.67 -4.74
N SER A 34 -17.97 -13.10 -5.63
CA SER A 34 -16.58 -13.50 -5.85
C SER A 34 -15.88 -13.71 -4.51
N GLY A 35 -15.13 -14.81 -4.35
CA GLY A 35 -14.27 -15.03 -3.17
C GLY A 35 -13.12 -14.02 -3.05
N TRP A 36 -13.00 -13.12 -4.01
CA TRP A 36 -12.03 -12.02 -4.02
C TRP A 36 -12.64 -10.74 -3.44
N ASP A 37 -11.98 -10.26 -2.39
CA ASP A 37 -12.16 -8.92 -1.83
C ASP A 37 -11.30 -7.94 -2.66
N PHE A 38 -11.95 -7.01 -3.38
CA PHE A 38 -11.27 -5.95 -4.13
C PHE A 38 -11.30 -4.64 -3.33
N SER A 39 -10.16 -3.96 -3.28
CA SER A 39 -10.04 -2.64 -2.68
C SER A 39 -9.07 -1.77 -3.45
N GLY A 40 -9.04 -0.48 -3.13
CA GLY A 40 -8.09 0.44 -3.71
C GLY A 40 -8.08 1.77 -3.00
N ASN A 41 -7.06 2.56 -3.29
CA ASN A 41 -6.83 3.89 -2.78
C ASN A 41 -6.31 4.77 -3.92
N ALA A 42 -6.63 6.05 -3.86
CA ALA A 42 -6.02 7.08 -4.69
C ALA A 42 -5.49 8.17 -3.75
N VAL A 43 -4.30 8.66 -4.04
CA VAL A 43 -3.58 9.63 -3.22
C VAL A 43 -3.11 10.77 -4.11
N VAL A 44 -3.22 11.99 -3.62
CA VAL A 44 -2.49 13.14 -4.15
C VAL A 44 -1.65 13.67 -3.01
N PHE A 45 -0.35 13.74 -3.22
CA PHE A 45 0.64 14.11 -2.24
C PHE A 45 1.37 15.37 -2.73
N TYR A 46 1.55 16.32 -1.82
CA TYR A 46 2.30 17.55 -2.06
C TYR A 46 3.10 17.86 -0.81
N GLN A 47 4.39 18.13 -0.99
CA GLN A 47 5.29 18.50 0.09
C GLN A 47 6.21 19.62 -0.35
N THR A 48 6.57 20.45 0.63
CA THR A 48 7.58 21.49 0.47
C THR A 48 8.63 21.36 1.55
N ASP A 49 9.88 21.61 1.22
CA ASP A 49 11.01 21.58 2.15
C ASP A 49 11.92 22.78 1.84
N ASP A 50 12.09 23.68 2.80
CA ASP A 50 12.98 24.86 2.68
C ASP A 50 14.44 24.55 3.01
N THR A 51 14.72 23.30 3.35
CA THR A 51 16.06 22.74 3.41
C THR A 51 16.36 22.07 2.07
N THR A 52 17.62 22.06 1.65
CA THR A 52 18.05 21.72 0.27
C THR A 52 17.85 20.25 -0.14
N TRP A 53 16.95 19.49 0.51
CA TRP A 53 16.67 18.07 0.24
C TRP A 53 15.80 17.86 -1.01
N ILE A 54 14.86 18.77 -1.28
CA ILE A 54 14.18 18.80 -2.58
C ILE A 54 15.14 19.50 -3.55
N THR A 55 15.82 18.72 -4.38
CA THR A 55 16.76 19.24 -5.37
C THR A 55 15.98 19.53 -6.63
N SER A 56 15.91 20.79 -7.09
CA SER A 56 15.08 21.13 -8.25
C SER A 56 15.58 20.45 -9.53
N ARG A 57 15.01 19.30 -9.85
CA ARG A 57 15.35 18.49 -11.01
C ARG A 57 14.61 19.07 -12.23
N GLY A 58 15.25 20.01 -12.90
CA GLY A 58 14.71 20.61 -14.14
C GLY A 58 14.27 22.07 -14.02
N VAL A 59 14.29 22.67 -12.83
CA VAL A 59 14.14 24.14 -12.69
C VAL A 59 15.49 24.80 -12.98
N THR A 60 15.58 25.48 -14.12
CA THR A 60 16.73 26.31 -14.47
C THR A 60 16.80 27.51 -13.54
N SER A 61 17.95 27.66 -12.87
CA SER A 61 18.35 28.76 -11.98
C SER A 61 17.83 30.16 -12.36
N PRO A 62 17.48 31.04 -11.38
CA PRO A 62 17.71 30.90 -9.94
C PRO A 62 16.73 29.94 -9.28
N VAL A 63 17.26 29.00 -8.48
CA VAL A 63 16.44 28.10 -7.67
C VAL A 63 15.96 28.87 -6.45
N ASP A 64 14.66 29.14 -6.37
CA ASP A 64 14.03 29.55 -5.12
C ASP A 64 13.84 28.29 -4.26
N ASN A 65 14.42 28.31 -3.06
CA ASN A 65 14.30 27.23 -2.07
C ASN A 65 13.38 27.63 -0.91
N SER A 66 12.60 28.71 -1.05
CA SER A 66 11.63 29.11 -0.03
C SER A 66 10.48 28.10 0.04
N LEU A 67 9.87 27.91 1.21
CA LEU A 67 8.65 27.10 1.33
C LEU A 67 7.63 27.52 0.26
N PHE A 68 7.00 26.53 -0.38
CA PHE A 68 6.02 26.70 -1.46
C PHE A 68 6.55 27.27 -2.79
N SER A 69 7.85 27.51 -2.92
CA SER A 69 8.44 27.74 -4.23
C SER A 69 8.46 26.44 -5.04
N GLN A 70 8.37 26.52 -6.36
CA GLN A 70 8.42 25.35 -7.24
C GLN A 70 9.71 24.53 -7.01
N GLY A 71 10.84 25.23 -6.79
CA GLY A 71 12.15 24.62 -6.55
C GLY A 71 12.23 23.80 -5.27
N ALA A 72 11.45 24.16 -4.25
CA ALA A 72 11.35 23.51 -2.94
C ALA A 72 10.14 22.57 -2.82
N SER A 73 9.49 22.21 -3.93
CA SER A 73 8.22 21.47 -3.89
C SER A 73 8.26 20.17 -4.69
N ALA A 74 7.65 19.13 -4.12
CA ALA A 74 7.51 17.80 -4.70
C ALA A 74 6.04 17.36 -4.66
N ALA A 75 5.59 16.65 -5.70
CA ALA A 75 4.25 16.08 -5.72
C ALA A 75 4.17 14.77 -6.50
N ASP A 76 3.20 13.96 -6.10
CA ASP A 76 2.79 12.75 -6.79
C ASP A 76 1.29 12.57 -6.63
N ALA A 77 0.66 12.07 -7.68
CA ALA A 77 -0.62 11.41 -7.60
C ALA A 77 -0.41 9.92 -7.82
N GLY A 78 -1.15 9.10 -7.10
CA GLY A 78 -1.04 7.66 -7.23
C GLY A 78 -2.35 6.95 -7.02
N PHE A 79 -2.39 5.70 -7.45
CA PHE A 79 -3.45 4.77 -7.10
C PHE A 79 -2.87 3.40 -6.75
N GLN A 80 -3.58 2.62 -5.94
CA GLN A 80 -3.37 1.19 -5.83
C GLN A 80 -4.70 0.46 -5.97
N LEU A 81 -4.63 -0.71 -6.62
CA LEU A 81 -5.75 -1.63 -6.76
C LEU A 81 -5.30 -2.97 -6.22
N ARG A 82 -6.08 -3.51 -5.28
CA ARG A 82 -5.78 -4.73 -4.53
C ARG A 82 -6.88 -5.75 -4.73
N ALA A 83 -6.47 -7.01 -4.82
CA ALA A 83 -7.35 -8.17 -4.79
C ALA A 83 -6.82 -9.18 -3.78
N VAL A 84 -7.65 -9.62 -2.83
CA VAL A 84 -7.29 -10.61 -1.82
C VAL A 84 -8.35 -11.70 -1.77
N ASN A 85 -7.91 -12.95 -1.75
CA ASN A 85 -8.78 -14.09 -1.47
C ASN A 85 -8.16 -14.92 -0.35
N LYS A 86 -8.96 -15.23 0.66
CA LYS A 86 -8.51 -15.93 1.87
C LYS A 86 -8.37 -17.45 1.66
N ASP A 87 -9.03 -18.01 0.65
CA ASP A 87 -9.00 -19.42 0.30
C ASP A 87 -9.23 -19.57 -1.22
N VAL A 88 -8.14 -19.41 -2.00
CA VAL A 88 -8.15 -19.70 -3.44
C VAL A 88 -8.19 -21.20 -3.70
N PHE A 89 -7.60 -22.01 -2.81
CA PHE A 89 -7.59 -23.46 -2.90
C PHE A 89 -7.09 -24.10 -1.60
N ALA A 90 -7.86 -25.02 -1.02
CA ALA A 90 -7.45 -25.89 0.09
C ALA A 90 -6.83 -25.13 1.30
N GLY A 91 -7.37 -23.96 1.65
CA GLY A 91 -6.90 -23.11 2.75
C GLY A 91 -5.73 -22.21 2.38
N ILE A 92 -5.24 -22.25 1.14
CA ILE A 92 -4.24 -21.31 0.62
C ILE A 92 -4.97 -20.03 0.22
N GLY A 93 -4.58 -18.90 0.80
CA GLY A 93 -4.99 -17.58 0.36
C GLY A 93 -3.97 -16.95 -0.58
N ALA A 94 -4.39 -15.94 -1.33
CA ALA A 94 -3.54 -15.17 -2.22
C ALA A 94 -3.93 -13.68 -2.18
N GLY A 95 -2.94 -12.81 -2.39
CA GLY A 95 -3.16 -11.39 -2.52
C GLY A 95 -2.25 -10.78 -3.58
N MET A 96 -2.79 -9.82 -4.32
CA MET A 96 -2.04 -9.02 -5.27
C MET A 96 -2.43 -7.55 -5.16
N GLU A 97 -1.49 -6.67 -5.40
CA GLU A 97 -1.71 -5.24 -5.50
C GLU A 97 -0.85 -4.66 -6.63
N VAL A 98 -1.48 -3.85 -7.47
CA VAL A 98 -0.81 -3.04 -8.48
C VAL A 98 -0.94 -1.58 -8.08
N SER A 99 0.17 -0.84 -8.22
CA SER A 99 0.24 0.58 -7.94
C SER A 99 0.65 1.35 -9.18
N GLY A 100 0.23 2.61 -9.27
CA GLY A 100 0.71 3.56 -10.25
C GLY A 100 0.98 4.91 -9.61
N LEU A 101 1.97 5.63 -10.12
CA LEU A 101 2.32 7.01 -9.73
C LEU A 101 2.28 7.90 -10.97
N ALA A 102 2.06 9.20 -10.81
CA ALA A 102 2.03 10.22 -11.85
C ALA A 102 2.16 11.60 -11.22
N THR A 103 2.80 12.56 -11.87
CA THR A 103 2.83 13.95 -11.39
C THR A 103 1.65 14.80 -11.87
N LEU A 104 0.83 14.26 -12.79
CA LEU A 104 -0.34 14.92 -13.39
C LEU A 104 -0.06 16.28 -14.04
N GLY A 105 1.16 16.52 -14.53
CA GLY A 105 1.52 17.78 -15.18
C GLY A 105 1.94 18.90 -14.22
N LEU A 106 1.95 18.64 -12.90
CA LEU A 106 2.31 19.62 -11.87
C LEU A 106 3.79 20.02 -11.93
N GLU A 107 4.63 19.16 -12.48
CA GLU A 107 6.07 19.40 -12.67
C GLU A 107 6.36 20.57 -13.63
N ASN A 108 5.39 20.96 -14.46
CA ASN A 108 5.57 22.08 -15.40
C ASN A 108 5.46 23.46 -14.74
N TRP A 109 4.78 23.58 -13.59
CA TRP A 109 4.43 24.90 -13.03
C TRP A 109 4.33 24.97 -11.50
N MET A 110 4.20 23.83 -10.81
CA MET A 110 3.94 23.80 -9.36
C MET A 110 5.03 23.11 -8.57
N VAL A 111 5.59 22.03 -9.09
CA VAL A 111 6.66 21.27 -8.43
C VAL A 111 7.87 21.13 -9.34
N SER A 112 9.01 20.77 -8.76
CA SER A 112 10.24 20.46 -9.48
C SER A 112 10.82 19.10 -9.11
N ASP A 113 10.09 18.35 -8.30
CA ASP A 113 10.46 17.02 -7.87
C ASP A 113 9.25 16.11 -7.62
N VAL A 114 9.54 14.83 -7.41
CA VAL A 114 8.56 13.79 -7.06
C VAL A 114 8.91 13.17 -5.72
N MET A 115 7.89 12.70 -5.01
CA MET A 115 8.10 12.03 -3.73
C MET A 115 8.58 10.60 -3.92
N GLN A 116 8.08 9.91 -4.94
CA GLN A 116 8.44 8.55 -5.32
C GLN A 116 8.47 8.42 -6.84
N SER A 117 9.20 7.44 -7.35
CA SER A 117 9.29 7.18 -8.79
C SER A 117 9.09 5.70 -9.09
N VAL A 118 8.85 5.39 -10.37
CA VAL A 118 8.81 4.00 -10.84
C VAL A 118 10.06 3.67 -11.65
N ASP A 119 10.77 4.61 -12.27
CA ASP A 119 11.97 4.34 -13.09
C ASP A 119 13.27 4.96 -12.53
N GLY A 120 13.20 5.62 -11.38
CA GLY A 120 14.36 6.08 -10.61
C GLY A 120 15.13 7.27 -11.17
N THR A 121 14.79 7.85 -12.34
CA THR A 121 15.77 8.74 -12.98
C THR A 121 15.28 9.94 -13.79
N SER A 122 13.99 10.15 -14.10
CA SER A 122 13.61 11.32 -14.93
C SER A 122 12.25 11.90 -14.60
N ILE A 123 12.23 13.19 -14.23
CA ILE A 123 11.00 13.99 -14.15
C ILE A 123 10.45 14.25 -15.56
N ASP A 124 11.32 14.31 -16.58
CA ASP A 124 10.91 14.52 -17.97
C ASP A 124 10.19 13.31 -18.61
N ASN A 125 10.21 12.14 -17.98
CA ASN A 125 9.36 10.99 -18.35
C ASN A 125 8.02 11.07 -17.60
N VAL A 126 7.30 12.18 -17.80
CA VAL A 126 5.97 12.51 -17.21
C VAL A 126 4.85 11.61 -17.76
N ILE A 127 5.08 10.30 -17.81
CA ILE A 127 4.05 9.28 -17.87
C ILE A 127 4.46 8.20 -16.88
N SER A 128 4.06 8.44 -15.65
CA SER A 128 3.37 7.46 -14.83
C SER A 128 3.68 5.99 -15.07
N GLY A 129 4.59 5.45 -14.27
CA GLY A 129 4.83 4.02 -14.22
C GLY A 129 3.85 3.31 -13.29
N GLY A 130 3.75 2.00 -13.45
CA GLY A 130 3.07 1.13 -12.51
C GLY A 130 3.94 -0.07 -12.14
N TRP A 131 3.72 -0.61 -10.95
CA TRP A 131 4.43 -1.78 -10.45
C TRP A 131 3.52 -2.69 -9.65
N ILE A 132 3.96 -3.93 -9.47
CA ILE A 132 3.32 -4.88 -8.55
C ILE A 132 3.89 -4.61 -7.16
N SER A 133 3.13 -3.91 -6.33
CA SER A 133 3.52 -3.57 -4.95
C SER A 133 3.38 -4.77 -4.03
N GLN A 134 2.39 -5.65 -4.25
CA GLN A 134 2.23 -6.87 -3.46
C GLN A 134 1.84 -8.04 -4.34
N LEU A 135 2.42 -9.21 -4.03
CA LEU A 135 2.10 -10.48 -4.63
C LEU A 135 2.53 -11.58 -3.67
N TYR A 136 1.57 -12.18 -2.98
CA TYR A 136 1.85 -13.13 -1.92
C TYR A 136 0.82 -14.24 -1.83
N VAL A 137 1.21 -15.31 -1.15
CA VAL A 137 0.33 -16.38 -0.70
C VAL A 137 0.30 -16.42 0.83
N THR A 138 -0.80 -16.91 1.38
CA THR A 138 -0.98 -17.11 2.82
C THR A 138 -1.46 -18.53 3.11
N TYR A 139 -1.05 -19.08 4.24
CA TYR A 139 -1.59 -20.34 4.74
C TYR A 139 -1.66 -20.31 6.27
N GLY A 140 -2.77 -20.77 6.84
CA GLY A 140 -3.00 -20.74 8.28
C GLY A 140 -3.51 -22.08 8.80
N VAL A 141 -2.95 -22.53 9.93
CA VAL A 141 -3.39 -23.72 10.65
C VAL A 141 -3.38 -23.41 12.14
N ASN A 142 -4.54 -23.52 12.79
CA ASN A 142 -4.73 -23.18 14.20
C ASN A 142 -4.24 -21.74 14.49
N ASN A 143 -3.35 -21.58 15.46
CA ASN A 143 -2.78 -20.29 15.88
C ASN A 143 -1.48 -19.94 15.14
N THR A 144 -1.14 -20.70 14.08
CA THR A 144 0.05 -20.47 13.24
C THR A 144 -0.38 -20.02 11.86
N SER A 145 0.26 -18.97 11.35
CA SER A 145 0.04 -18.46 9.99
C SER A 145 1.35 -18.17 9.28
N LEU A 146 1.36 -18.37 7.98
CA LEU A 146 2.47 -18.11 7.07
C LEU A 146 2.01 -17.16 5.98
N LYS A 147 2.87 -16.20 5.62
CA LYS A 147 2.69 -15.31 4.47
C LYS A 147 4.00 -15.18 3.72
N ALA A 148 4.01 -15.53 2.44
CA ALA A 148 5.21 -15.60 1.61
C ALA A 148 5.02 -14.86 0.28
N GLY A 149 6.03 -14.10 -0.11
CA GLY A 149 6.03 -13.31 -1.34
C GLY A 149 6.31 -11.83 -1.08
N ARG A 150 5.91 -10.99 -2.02
CA ARG A 150 6.02 -9.54 -1.89
C ARG A 150 4.87 -8.99 -1.08
N GLN A 151 5.19 -8.32 0.02
CA GLN A 151 4.20 -7.91 1.01
C GLN A 151 4.64 -6.68 1.81
N GLU A 152 3.66 -5.97 2.37
CA GLU A 152 3.95 -5.06 3.48
C GLU A 152 4.31 -5.85 4.75
N LEU A 153 5.24 -5.31 5.55
CA LEU A 153 5.61 -5.82 6.86
C LEU A 153 5.15 -4.87 7.97
N PRO A 154 4.35 -5.32 8.93
CA PRO A 154 3.88 -4.46 10.01
C PRO A 154 4.98 -4.25 11.07
N GLN A 155 5.18 -3.00 11.49
CA GLN A 155 6.15 -2.63 12.52
C GLN A 155 6.00 -3.41 13.83
N SER A 156 4.77 -3.78 14.18
CA SER A 156 4.48 -4.55 15.39
C SER A 156 5.01 -5.99 15.35
N LEU A 157 5.19 -6.58 14.17
CA LEU A 157 5.69 -7.95 14.01
C LEU A 157 7.14 -7.98 13.50
N SER A 158 7.56 -6.95 12.75
CA SER A 158 8.90 -6.83 12.18
C SER A 158 9.50 -5.45 12.47
N PRO A 159 9.87 -5.16 13.74
CA PRO A 159 10.24 -3.81 14.16
C PRO A 159 11.49 -3.24 13.49
N PHE A 160 12.37 -4.09 12.95
CA PHE A 160 13.60 -3.66 12.26
C PHE A 160 13.50 -3.69 10.73
N ALA A 161 12.39 -4.17 10.16
CA ALA A 161 12.16 -4.27 8.72
C ALA A 161 10.66 -4.15 8.47
N TYR A 162 10.16 -2.92 8.49
CA TYR A 162 8.73 -2.63 8.36
C TYR A 162 8.45 -1.69 7.20
N SER A 163 7.21 -1.76 6.73
CA SER A 163 6.68 -0.88 5.70
C SER A 163 6.34 0.47 6.31
N GLU A 164 7.04 1.50 5.86
CA GLU A 164 6.91 2.89 6.28
C GLU A 164 5.79 3.58 5.49
N ASP A 165 5.03 4.47 6.15
CA ASP A 165 3.83 5.11 5.59
C ASP A 165 3.90 6.64 5.57
N TRP A 166 5.11 7.20 5.61
CA TRP A 166 5.33 8.65 5.60
C TRP A 166 5.34 9.27 4.19
N ASN A 167 5.34 8.44 3.14
CA ASN A 167 5.40 8.85 1.74
C ASN A 167 4.12 8.42 0.97
N VAL A 168 4.03 8.59 -0.36
CA VAL A 168 2.81 8.34 -1.17
C VAL A 168 2.27 6.93 -0.97
N PHE A 169 3.13 5.93 -1.17
CA PHE A 169 2.84 4.52 -0.87
C PHE A 169 3.96 3.89 -0.07
N LYS A 170 3.61 2.85 0.70
CA LYS A 170 4.59 2.16 1.54
C LYS A 170 5.60 1.38 0.70
N ASN A 171 6.81 1.24 1.24
CA ASN A 171 7.73 0.23 0.76
C ASN A 171 7.22 -1.18 1.12
N THR A 172 7.69 -2.17 0.37
CA THR A 172 7.29 -3.56 0.48
C THR A 172 8.50 -4.46 0.42
N PHE A 173 8.31 -5.66 0.95
CA PHE A 173 9.36 -6.62 1.18
C PHE A 173 9.02 -7.93 0.52
N ASP A 174 10.01 -8.42 -0.16
CA ASP A 174 10.13 -9.76 -0.69
C ASP A 174 10.56 -10.64 0.50
N SER A 175 9.63 -11.41 1.07
CA SER A 175 9.82 -12.04 2.38
C SER A 175 8.94 -13.27 2.66
N VAL A 176 9.30 -14.02 3.69
CA VAL A 176 8.47 -15.06 4.33
C VAL A 176 8.29 -14.72 5.80
N LEU A 177 7.04 -14.60 6.24
CA LEU A 177 6.67 -14.41 7.64
C LEU A 177 5.94 -15.65 8.16
N LEU A 178 6.36 -16.09 9.34
CA LEU A 178 5.69 -17.12 10.14
C LEU A 178 5.29 -16.48 11.46
N VAL A 179 4.00 -16.53 11.80
CA VAL A 179 3.44 -15.94 13.02
C VAL A 179 2.77 -17.05 13.83
N ASN A 180 3.07 -17.13 15.12
CA ASN A 180 2.46 -18.06 16.06
C ASN A 180 1.90 -17.31 17.28
N THR A 181 0.70 -17.70 17.71
CA THR A 181 -0.02 -17.10 18.84
C THR A 181 -0.49 -18.14 19.87
N ASP A 182 0.18 -19.31 19.93
CA ASP A 182 -0.18 -20.38 20.87
C ASP A 182 0.13 -20.04 22.34
N ILE A 183 1.00 -19.06 22.59
CA ILE A 183 1.36 -18.63 23.94
C ILE A 183 0.43 -17.46 24.33
N PRO A 184 -0.29 -17.55 25.48
CA PRO A 184 -1.14 -16.46 25.94
C PRO A 184 -0.40 -15.11 25.98
N ASP A 185 -1.08 -14.07 25.51
CA ASP A 185 -0.59 -12.69 25.41
C ASP A 185 0.72 -12.50 24.64
N THR A 186 1.19 -13.53 23.91
CA THR A 186 2.49 -13.52 23.25
C THR A 186 2.37 -13.93 21.79
N THR A 187 2.86 -13.07 20.90
CA THR A 187 3.00 -13.37 19.47
C THR A 187 4.46 -13.61 19.13
N LEU A 188 4.77 -14.78 18.58
CA LEU A 188 6.09 -15.11 18.05
C LEU A 188 6.08 -14.92 16.53
N VAL A 189 7.11 -14.29 16.00
CA VAL A 189 7.26 -14.01 14.57
C VAL A 189 8.64 -14.40 14.12
N GLY A 190 8.73 -15.29 13.13
CA GLY A 190 9.94 -15.50 12.35
C GLY A 190 9.78 -14.79 10.99
N ALA A 191 10.74 -13.96 10.61
CA ALA A 191 10.77 -13.32 9.31
C ALA A 191 12.09 -13.64 8.58
N TYR A 192 11.97 -13.96 7.30
CA TYR A 192 13.05 -14.08 6.34
C TYR A 192 12.82 -13.04 5.25
N VAL A 193 13.71 -12.05 5.14
CA VAL A 193 13.54 -10.90 4.25
C VAL A 193 14.70 -10.88 3.28
N TYR A 194 14.43 -10.99 1.98
CA TYR A 194 15.49 -11.15 0.96
C TYR A 194 15.67 -9.90 0.11
N ARG A 195 14.59 -9.23 -0.30
CA ARG A 195 14.65 -7.94 -0.99
C ARG A 195 13.65 -6.94 -0.45
N ALA A 196 13.91 -5.66 -0.68
CA ALA A 196 13.00 -4.57 -0.40
C ALA A 196 13.14 -3.49 -1.46
N ASN A 197 12.06 -2.76 -1.73
CA ASN A 197 12.19 -1.42 -2.28
C ASN A 197 12.32 -0.40 -1.13
N ALA A 198 12.65 0.85 -1.46
CA ALA A 198 12.87 1.90 -0.47
C ALA A 198 11.63 2.76 -0.26
N ASN A 199 11.47 3.32 0.94
CA ASN A 199 10.58 4.44 1.20
C ASN A 199 11.44 5.67 1.40
N GLY A 200 11.45 6.58 0.44
CA GLY A 200 12.38 7.68 0.40
C GLY A 200 11.97 8.68 -0.66
N MET A 201 12.50 9.90 -0.56
CA MET A 201 12.38 10.86 -1.65
C MET A 201 12.96 10.27 -2.93
N HIS A 202 12.16 10.30 -3.99
CA HIS A 202 12.48 9.83 -5.35
C HIS A 202 12.72 8.32 -5.42
N ALA A 203 12.42 7.59 -4.34
CA ALA A 203 12.65 6.17 -4.24
C ALA A 203 12.00 5.46 -5.43
N ASN A 204 12.79 4.62 -6.10
CA ASN A 204 12.29 3.81 -7.19
C ASN A 204 11.49 2.63 -6.60
N MET A 205 10.17 2.71 -6.71
CA MET A 205 9.26 1.72 -6.15
C MET A 205 9.29 0.38 -6.89
N GLN A 206 9.80 0.32 -8.12
CA GLN A 206 9.95 -0.93 -8.87
C GLN A 206 11.29 -1.64 -8.59
N ASP A 207 12.23 -0.96 -7.93
CA ASP A 207 13.56 -1.49 -7.69
C ASP A 207 13.64 -2.22 -6.36
N PHE A 208 13.78 -3.55 -6.41
CA PHE A 208 13.85 -4.42 -5.24
C PHE A 208 15.27 -4.93 -5.08
N ASN A 209 15.98 -4.37 -4.10
CA ASN A 209 17.39 -4.65 -3.84
C ASN A 209 17.55 -5.58 -2.63
N ASN A 210 18.67 -6.28 -2.57
CA ASN A 210 19.04 -7.06 -1.40
C ASN A 210 19.27 -6.13 -0.20
N LEU A 211 18.89 -6.58 1.00
CA LEU A 211 19.05 -5.77 2.22
C LEU A 211 20.50 -5.76 2.75
N ASN A 212 21.33 -6.69 2.30
CA ASN A 212 22.74 -6.83 2.67
C ASN A 212 23.53 -7.49 1.52
N ASP A 213 24.85 -7.64 1.71
CA ASP A 213 25.74 -8.33 0.76
C ASP A 213 25.53 -9.87 0.74
N GLN A 214 24.52 -10.39 1.44
CA GLN A 214 24.18 -11.81 1.56
C GLN A 214 22.80 -12.07 0.91
N ASP A 215 22.31 -13.31 1.03
CA ASP A 215 21.06 -13.72 0.39
C ASP A 215 19.79 -13.22 1.13
N ALA A 216 19.85 -12.95 2.44
CA ALA A 216 18.72 -12.47 3.23
C ALA A 216 19.08 -12.00 4.65
N VAL A 217 18.10 -11.37 5.31
CA VAL A 217 18.09 -11.03 6.74
C VAL A 217 17.03 -11.87 7.45
N TYR A 218 17.41 -12.43 8.60
CA TYR A 218 16.50 -13.17 9.48
C TYR A 218 16.14 -12.33 10.71
N MET A 219 14.89 -12.40 11.13
CA MET A 219 14.40 -11.75 12.34
C MET A 219 13.53 -12.70 13.15
N LEU A 220 13.72 -12.67 14.46
CA LEU A 220 12.85 -13.33 15.42
C LEU A 220 12.29 -12.28 16.39
N THR A 221 10.97 -12.13 16.42
CA THR A 221 10.27 -11.19 17.29
C THR A 221 9.40 -11.95 18.28
N ALA A 222 9.44 -11.56 19.55
CA ALA A 222 8.50 -11.99 20.57
C ALA A 222 7.80 -10.75 21.14
N GLN A 223 6.53 -10.55 20.79
CA GLN A 223 5.71 -9.46 21.31
C GLN A 223 4.82 -9.98 22.43
N ASN A 224 5.06 -9.53 23.67
CA ASN A 224 4.24 -9.85 24.82
C ASN A 224 3.40 -8.64 25.26
N LYS A 225 2.12 -8.87 25.55
CA LYS A 225 1.15 -7.85 25.97
C LYS A 225 0.55 -8.13 27.36
N SER A 226 1.17 -8.99 28.17
CA SER A 226 0.63 -9.35 29.48
C SER A 226 0.81 -8.26 30.55
N ILE A 227 1.61 -7.24 30.26
CA ILE A 227 1.83 -6.10 31.14
C ILE A 227 1.05 -4.90 30.58
N GLU A 228 0.08 -4.42 31.36
CA GLU A 228 -0.61 -3.16 31.04
C GLU A 228 0.34 -1.97 31.25
N PRO A 229 0.36 -0.98 30.34
CA PRO A 229 1.13 0.24 30.57
C PRO A 229 0.63 0.95 31.84
N SER A 230 1.55 1.27 32.76
CA SER A 230 1.23 2.14 33.90
C SER A 230 0.96 3.55 33.40
N GLU A 231 -0.32 3.92 33.30
CA GLU A 231 -0.84 5.22 32.86
C GLU A 231 -0.55 5.56 31.38
N LYS A 232 -1.62 5.88 30.64
CA LYS A 232 -1.48 6.52 29.32
C LYS A 232 -0.87 7.92 29.55
N PRO A 233 0.15 8.35 28.79
CA PRO A 233 0.54 9.75 28.80
C PRO A 233 -0.68 10.57 28.43
N LYS A 234 -1.06 11.54 29.28
CA LYS A 234 -2.10 12.49 28.96
C LYS A 234 -1.66 13.19 27.67
N GLU A 235 -2.40 12.99 26.59
CA GLU A 235 -2.23 13.78 25.37
C GLU A 235 -2.44 15.25 25.78
N SER A 236 -1.34 16.01 25.88
CA SER A 236 -1.41 17.46 25.95
C SER A 236 -1.73 17.97 24.55
N ILE A 237 -2.91 18.54 24.42
CA ILE A 237 -3.47 19.21 23.24
C ILE A 237 -2.52 20.31 22.75
#